data_AF-A0A4Y9XRE0-F1
#
_entry.id   AF-A0A4Y9XRE0-F1
#
_cell.length_a   1.000
_cell.length_b   1.000
_cell.length_c   1.000
_cell.angle_alpha   90.00
_cell.angle_beta   90.00
_cell.angle_gamma   90.00
#
_symmetry.space_group_name_H-M   'P 1'
#
loop_
_entity.id
_entity.type
_entity.pdbx_description
1 polymer ?
#
loop_
_entity_poly.entity_id
_entity_poly.type
_entity_poly.pdbx_seq_one_letter_code
_entity_poly.pdbx_strand_id
1 'polypeptide(L)'
;MSNSTVHVFPAPIGGVPFPHDFAPALIFTILYAIISPIGIWRMVDKRSRTLAILGNVIICIERVADFAIRAAEAEKPSIRTTQFFVSWLQSAYAMGYLSTTTEVTNLARLFLSSTTEGTCPPPIKPPPFDRQFSRTDSEEQPLTASGPIEDASSSYSALPAIEQEGFEDQPRLRVVLKRIGWFILALRILALLAAVGSGAIYYNGLQSIIMAFVIYQTRYASAVLTLLIQVICLGLLLWSLIMRSKRTPRGPAYFVCGMIIIIMIPTIYRLAVMNNWTISLTSTLPGSLNGPAAKALFYTFHIAPEWVVSTMLVAVNIKEMYNLAGGWKSH
;
A
#
# COMPACT_ATOMS: atom_id res chain seq x y z
N MET A 1 -3.93 49.16 -24.19
CA MET A 1 -3.46 48.37 -23.03
C MET A 1 -4.06 46.98 -23.14
N SER A 2 -3.31 46.00 -23.61
CA SER A 2 -3.78 44.61 -23.64
C SER A 2 -3.84 44.09 -22.21
N ASN A 3 -5.03 43.73 -21.72
CA ASN A 3 -5.17 42.97 -20.48
C ASN A 3 -4.43 41.64 -20.64
N SER A 4 -3.19 41.57 -20.16
CA SER A 4 -2.50 40.30 -20.02
C SER A 4 -3.24 39.50 -18.95
N THR A 5 -4.12 38.60 -19.40
CA THR A 5 -4.81 37.65 -18.52
C THR A 5 -3.76 36.86 -17.76
N VAL A 6 -3.70 37.05 -16.44
CA VAL A 6 -2.75 36.33 -15.58
C VAL A 6 -3.01 34.83 -15.75
N HIS A 7 -2.00 34.11 -16.25
CA HIS A 7 -2.09 32.67 -16.43
C HIS A 7 -2.03 31.98 -15.07
N VAL A 8 -2.99 31.10 -14.80
CA VAL A 8 -3.09 30.33 -13.56
C VAL A 8 -3.10 28.84 -13.87
N PHE A 9 -2.50 28.06 -12.99
CA PHE A 9 -2.44 26.60 -13.12
C PHE A 9 -2.57 25.92 -11.75
N PRO A 10 -2.95 24.63 -11.70
CA PRO A 10 -3.08 23.90 -10.44
C PRO A 10 -1.77 23.86 -9.67
N ALA A 11 -1.81 24.13 -8.36
CA ALA A 11 -0.60 24.09 -7.54
C ALA A 11 0.06 22.69 -7.60
N PRO A 12 1.39 22.60 -7.67
CA PRO A 12 2.08 21.33 -7.69
C PRO A 12 1.89 20.65 -6.33
N ILE A 13 1.55 19.37 -6.34
CA ILE A 13 1.32 18.61 -5.10
C ILE A 13 2.65 18.54 -4.34
N GLY A 14 2.64 18.99 -3.08
CA GLY A 14 3.83 19.13 -2.25
C GLY A 14 4.67 20.38 -2.54
N GLY A 15 4.28 21.23 -3.48
CA GLY A 15 5.04 22.43 -3.86
C GLY A 15 6.40 22.12 -4.49
N VAL A 16 7.08 23.18 -4.93
CA VAL A 16 8.48 23.16 -5.36
C VAL A 16 9.40 23.12 -4.14
N PRO A 17 10.50 22.35 -4.13
CA PRO A 17 11.35 22.25 -2.95
C PRO A 17 12.05 23.57 -2.60
N PHE A 18 11.84 24.05 -1.39
CA PHE A 18 12.55 25.22 -0.84
C PHE A 18 13.56 24.77 0.24
N PRO A 19 14.46 25.64 0.74
CA PRO A 19 15.49 25.21 1.71
C PRO A 19 14.92 24.52 2.97
N HIS A 20 13.71 24.88 3.39
CA HIS A 20 13.04 24.24 4.52
C HIS A 20 12.50 22.82 4.23
N ASP A 21 12.45 22.39 2.96
CA ASP A 21 12.15 20.99 2.57
C ASP A 21 13.37 20.06 2.72
N PHE A 22 14.60 20.60 2.88
CA PHE A 22 15.82 19.80 2.87
C PHE A 22 15.84 18.74 3.98
N ALA A 23 15.63 19.16 5.23
CA ALA A 23 15.64 18.26 6.38
C ALA A 23 14.56 17.16 6.30
N PRO A 24 13.27 17.45 6.06
CA PRO A 24 12.27 16.39 5.95
C PRO A 24 12.50 15.48 4.73
N ALA A 25 12.95 16.02 3.58
CA ALA A 25 13.31 15.18 2.43
C ALA A 25 14.44 14.20 2.77
N LEU A 26 15.50 14.66 3.45
CA LEU A 26 16.61 13.81 3.86
C LEU A 26 16.16 12.72 4.84
N ILE A 27 15.31 13.06 5.82
CA ILE A 27 14.75 12.09 6.77
C ILE A 27 13.98 10.99 6.02
N PHE A 28 13.05 11.34 5.13
CA PHE A 28 12.31 10.33 4.38
C PHE A 28 13.19 9.53 3.43
N THR A 29 14.22 10.14 2.84
CA THR A 29 15.23 9.41 2.05
C THR A 29 15.87 8.29 2.86
N ILE A 30 16.32 8.60 4.09
CA ILE A 30 16.93 7.63 5.00
C ILE A 30 15.92 6.55 5.42
N LEU A 31 14.68 6.95 5.77
CA LEU A 31 13.64 6.01 6.16
C LEU A 31 13.29 5.01 5.04
N TYR A 32 13.15 5.49 3.80
CA TYR A 32 12.92 4.62 2.63
C TYR A 32 14.15 3.76 2.30
N ALA A 33 15.36 4.30 2.47
CA ALA A 33 16.59 3.55 2.25
C ALA A 33 16.77 2.42 3.27
N ILE A 34 16.31 2.57 4.52
CA ILE A 34 16.37 1.52 5.55
C ILE A 34 15.37 0.39 5.26
N ILE A 35 14.14 0.70 4.85
CA ILE A 35 13.13 -0.33 4.58
C ILE A 35 13.39 -1.10 3.28
N SER A 36 14.11 -0.50 2.32
CA SER A 36 14.34 -1.11 1.00
C SER A 36 15.13 -2.43 1.08
N PRO A 37 16.26 -2.55 1.80
CA PRO A 37 16.95 -3.82 2.04
C PRO A 37 16.07 -4.89 2.68
N ILE A 38 15.19 -4.52 3.62
CA ILE A 38 14.27 -5.46 4.27
C ILE A 38 13.28 -6.02 3.23
N GLY A 39 12.74 -5.14 2.38
CA GLY A 39 11.87 -5.52 1.27
C GLY A 39 12.56 -6.44 0.28
N ILE A 40 13.79 -6.11 -0.13
CA ILE A 40 14.61 -6.93 -1.04
C ILE A 40 14.91 -8.30 -0.43
N TRP A 41 15.35 -8.33 0.84
CA TRP A 41 15.62 -9.58 1.55
C TRP A 41 14.39 -10.50 1.55
N ARG A 42 13.19 -9.94 1.79
CA ARG A 42 11.95 -10.71 1.73
C ARG A 42 11.59 -11.25 0.36
N MET A 43 11.98 -10.57 -0.70
CA MET A 43 11.80 -11.04 -2.08
C MET A 43 12.78 -12.17 -2.44
N VAL A 44 13.91 -12.27 -1.75
CA VAL A 44 14.92 -13.32 -1.96
C VAL A 44 14.64 -14.56 -1.10
N ASP A 45 14.22 -14.38 0.15
CA ASP A 45 13.96 -15.50 1.06
C ASP A 45 12.72 -16.31 0.63
N LYS A 46 12.91 -17.62 0.41
CA LYS A 46 11.87 -18.56 0.00
C LYS A 46 10.71 -18.63 1.00
N ARG A 47 10.97 -18.37 2.28
CA ARG A 47 9.94 -18.41 3.34
C ARG A 47 8.96 -17.25 3.20
N SER A 48 9.44 -16.04 2.91
CA SER A 48 8.62 -14.82 2.81
C SER A 48 8.25 -14.37 1.40
N ARG A 49 8.93 -14.87 0.36
CA ARG A 49 8.78 -14.36 -1.01
C ARG A 49 7.34 -14.44 -1.50
N THR A 50 6.79 -13.27 -1.81
CA THR A 50 5.46 -13.09 -2.40
C THR A 50 5.49 -11.97 -3.43
N LEU A 51 4.83 -12.18 -4.57
CA LEU A 51 4.69 -11.13 -5.59
C LEU A 51 3.81 -9.97 -5.11
N ALA A 52 3.03 -10.17 -4.03
CA ALA A 52 2.14 -9.15 -3.47
C ALA A 52 2.86 -7.96 -2.81
N ILE A 53 4.17 -8.03 -2.58
CA ILE A 53 4.95 -6.90 -2.05
C ILE A 53 5.93 -6.32 -3.08
N LEU A 54 6.04 -6.91 -4.28
CA LEU A 54 7.04 -6.50 -5.27
C LEU A 54 6.85 -5.04 -5.69
N GLY A 55 5.61 -4.61 -5.96
CA GLY A 55 5.34 -3.22 -6.33
C GLY A 55 5.70 -2.26 -5.20
N ASN A 56 5.41 -2.61 -3.95
CA ASN A 56 5.80 -1.81 -2.78
C ASN A 56 7.33 -1.69 -2.64
N VAL A 57 8.09 -2.77 -2.88
CA VAL A 57 9.57 -2.71 -2.84
C VAL A 57 10.11 -1.78 -3.93
N ILE A 58 9.59 -1.88 -5.16
CA ILE A 58 9.99 -1.00 -6.26
C ILE A 58 9.71 0.47 -5.92
N ILE A 59 8.53 0.76 -5.37
CA ILE A 59 8.17 2.12 -4.95
C ILE A 59 9.05 2.60 -3.79
N CYS A 60 9.39 1.75 -2.82
CA CYS A 60 10.29 2.17 -1.75
C CYS A 60 11.66 2.62 -2.29
N ILE A 61 12.19 1.91 -3.29
CA ILE A 61 13.45 2.28 -3.96
C ILE A 61 13.29 3.58 -4.76
N GLU A 62 12.18 3.72 -5.50
CA GLU A 62 11.86 4.95 -6.23
C GLU A 62 11.75 6.17 -5.29
N ARG A 63 11.15 5.99 -4.10
CA ARG A 63 11.06 7.04 -3.07
C ARG A 63 12.41 7.51 -2.55
N VAL A 64 13.42 6.64 -2.52
CA VAL A 64 14.80 7.08 -2.18
C VAL A 64 15.30 8.08 -3.23
N ALA A 65 15.09 7.78 -4.52
CA ALA A 65 15.48 8.68 -5.60
C ALA A 65 14.67 9.99 -5.58
N ASP A 66 13.35 9.92 -5.38
CA ASP A 66 12.48 11.10 -5.31
C ASP A 66 12.91 12.09 -4.23
N PHE A 67 13.13 11.60 -3.01
CA PHE A 67 13.47 12.47 -1.90
C PHE A 67 14.93 12.93 -1.95
N ALA A 68 15.84 12.15 -2.55
CA ALA A 68 17.19 12.62 -2.86
C ALA A 68 17.17 13.77 -3.87
N ILE A 69 16.38 13.65 -4.95
CA ILE A 69 16.16 14.73 -5.92
C ILE A 69 15.54 15.94 -5.22
N ARG A 70 14.49 15.74 -4.41
CA ARG A 70 13.82 16.82 -3.68
C ARG A 70 14.76 17.55 -2.72
N ALA A 71 15.66 16.83 -2.03
CA ALA A 71 16.68 17.41 -1.17
C ALA A 71 17.70 18.22 -1.97
N ALA A 72 18.15 17.71 -3.12
CA ALA A 72 19.05 18.43 -4.01
C ALA A 72 18.41 19.71 -4.56
N GLU A 73 17.12 19.65 -4.95
CA GLU A 73 16.36 20.83 -5.37
C GLU A 73 16.20 21.85 -4.24
N ALA A 74 16.01 21.41 -2.99
CA ALA A 74 15.94 22.29 -1.84
C ALA A 74 17.25 23.08 -1.62
N GLU A 75 18.40 22.53 -1.99
CA GLU A 75 19.70 23.20 -1.89
C GLU A 75 20.02 24.07 -3.11
N LYS A 76 19.70 23.61 -4.34
CA LYS A 76 20.10 24.26 -5.60
C LYS A 76 18.90 24.90 -6.32
N PRO A 77 18.75 26.24 -6.26
CA PRO A 77 17.59 26.91 -6.87
C PRO A 77 17.48 26.73 -8.39
N SER A 78 18.60 26.51 -9.09
CA SER A 78 18.65 26.42 -10.56
C SER A 78 17.94 25.19 -11.13
N ILE A 79 17.75 24.13 -10.34
CA ILE A 79 17.14 22.88 -10.81
C ILE A 79 15.64 22.77 -10.48
N ARG A 80 15.15 23.53 -9.49
CA ARG A 80 13.78 23.48 -8.93
C ARG A 80 12.63 23.65 -9.93
N THR A 81 12.89 24.31 -11.05
CA THR A 81 11.87 24.69 -12.04
C THR A 81 12.08 24.00 -13.38
N THR A 82 13.04 23.08 -13.48
CA THR A 82 13.28 22.36 -14.72
C THR A 82 12.10 21.44 -15.03
N GLN A 83 11.75 21.36 -16.30
CA GLN A 83 10.62 20.54 -16.77
C GLN A 83 10.72 19.09 -16.29
N PHE A 84 11.93 18.52 -16.37
CA PHE A 84 12.16 17.13 -16.01
C PHE A 84 11.83 16.86 -14.54
N PHE A 85 12.41 17.61 -13.59
CA PHE A 85 12.20 17.33 -12.17
C PHE A 85 10.78 17.65 -11.71
N VAL A 86 10.17 18.72 -12.22
CA VAL A 86 8.78 19.06 -11.90
C VAL A 86 7.84 17.95 -12.39
N SER A 87 7.95 17.51 -13.64
CA SER A 87 7.11 16.41 -14.16
C SER A 87 7.39 15.09 -13.44
N TRP A 88 8.65 14.78 -13.14
CA TRP A 88 9.03 13.58 -12.40
C TRP A 88 8.38 13.55 -11.02
N LEU A 89 8.59 14.57 -10.18
CA LEU A 89 8.06 14.60 -8.81
C LEU A 89 6.53 14.56 -8.79
N GLN A 90 5.87 15.25 -9.73
CA GLN A 90 4.40 15.22 -9.81
C GLN A 90 3.87 13.82 -10.19
N SER A 91 4.53 13.11 -11.11
CA SER A 91 4.21 11.72 -11.44
C SER A 91 4.51 10.78 -10.29
N ALA A 92 5.66 10.92 -9.65
CA ALA A 92 6.10 10.06 -8.56
C ALA A 92 5.19 10.18 -7.32
N TYR A 93 4.79 11.40 -6.93
CA TYR A 93 3.83 11.59 -5.83
C TYR A 93 2.45 11.05 -6.16
N ALA A 94 2.05 11.10 -7.44
CA ALA A 94 0.83 10.44 -7.89
C ALA A 94 0.96 8.91 -7.82
N MET A 95 2.07 8.36 -8.28
CA MET A 95 2.28 6.92 -8.39
C MET A 95 2.39 6.22 -7.04
N GLY A 96 3.12 6.77 -6.06
CA GLY A 96 3.41 6.06 -4.82
C GLY A 96 2.16 5.66 -4.00
N TYR A 97 1.26 6.60 -3.69
CA TYR A 97 0.06 6.28 -2.90
C TYR A 97 -0.92 5.38 -3.68
N LEU A 98 -1.00 5.54 -5.00
CA LEU A 98 -1.82 4.70 -5.89
C LEU A 98 -1.31 3.26 -5.99
N SER A 99 0.00 3.09 -6.11
CA SER A 99 0.66 1.79 -6.10
C SER A 99 0.48 1.11 -4.75
N THR A 100 0.69 1.84 -3.65
CA THR A 100 0.46 1.33 -2.29
C THR A 100 -1.01 0.92 -2.10
N THR A 101 -1.95 1.72 -2.58
CA THR A 101 -3.39 1.36 -2.58
C THR A 101 -3.64 0.09 -3.39
N THR A 102 -2.96 -0.09 -4.52
CA THR A 102 -3.09 -1.28 -5.37
C THR A 102 -2.66 -2.53 -4.63
N GLU A 103 -1.55 -2.49 -3.89
CA GLU A 103 -1.08 -3.65 -3.11
C GLU A 103 -1.99 -3.97 -1.93
N VAL A 104 -2.41 -2.96 -1.18
CA VAL A 104 -3.34 -3.17 -0.05
C VAL A 104 -4.69 -3.72 -0.52
N THR A 105 -5.20 -3.26 -1.66
CA THR A 105 -6.47 -3.76 -2.23
C THR A 105 -6.33 -5.14 -2.87
N ASN A 106 -5.16 -5.47 -3.45
CA ASN A 106 -4.85 -6.83 -3.89
C ASN A 106 -4.81 -7.79 -2.69
N LEU A 107 -4.17 -7.37 -1.59
CA LEU A 107 -4.12 -8.14 -0.35
C LEU A 107 -5.52 -8.34 0.24
N ALA A 108 -6.34 -7.28 0.29
CA ALA A 108 -7.74 -7.37 0.72
C ALA A 108 -8.53 -8.37 -0.11
N ARG A 109 -8.34 -8.37 -1.45
CA ARG A 109 -9.00 -9.31 -2.36
C ARG A 109 -8.58 -10.75 -2.10
N LEU A 110 -7.28 -11.01 -1.94
CA LEU A 110 -6.76 -12.34 -1.64
C LEU A 110 -7.32 -12.85 -0.31
N PHE A 111 -7.32 -12.00 0.71
CA PHE A 111 -7.90 -12.30 2.01
C PHE A 111 -9.40 -12.60 1.93
N LEU A 112 -10.19 -11.75 1.26
CA LEU A 112 -11.62 -11.99 1.11
C LEU A 112 -11.92 -13.27 0.33
N SER A 113 -11.10 -13.61 -0.67
CA SER A 113 -11.24 -14.88 -1.40
C SER A 113 -10.97 -16.08 -0.49
N SER A 114 -9.92 -16.06 0.33
CA SER A 114 -9.58 -17.20 1.20
C SER A 114 -10.66 -17.46 2.25
N THR A 115 -11.37 -16.43 2.73
CA THR A 115 -12.52 -16.66 3.64
C THR A 115 -13.68 -17.42 2.99
N THR A 116 -13.72 -17.58 1.66
CA THR A 116 -14.76 -18.37 0.96
C THR A 116 -14.40 -19.83 0.75
N GLU A 117 -13.17 -20.22 1.07
CA GLU A 117 -12.69 -21.58 0.91
C GLU A 117 -13.21 -22.46 2.03
N GLY A 118 -13.72 -23.64 1.65
CA GLY A 118 -14.03 -24.67 2.62
C GLY A 118 -12.75 -25.31 3.16
N THR A 119 -12.75 -25.67 4.43
CA THR A 119 -11.71 -26.57 4.98
C THR A 119 -11.97 -27.96 4.43
N CYS A 120 -11.04 -28.50 3.63
CA CYS A 120 -11.07 -29.93 3.33
C CYS A 120 -11.03 -30.69 4.68
N PRO A 121 -11.94 -31.65 4.92
CA PRO A 121 -11.77 -32.52 6.06
C PRO A 121 -10.37 -33.15 5.97
N PRO A 122 -9.63 -33.24 7.09
CA PRO A 122 -8.34 -33.92 7.06
C PRO A 122 -8.57 -35.29 6.42
N PRO A 123 -7.66 -35.74 5.52
CA PRO A 123 -7.75 -37.10 5.00
C PRO A 123 -7.88 -38.01 6.21
N ILE A 124 -8.99 -38.74 6.27
CA ILE A 124 -9.24 -39.73 7.33
C ILE A 124 -7.97 -40.58 7.31
N LYS A 125 -7.09 -40.41 8.29
CA LYS A 125 -5.97 -41.31 8.45
C LYS A 125 -6.65 -42.67 8.63
N PRO A 126 -6.45 -43.64 7.71
CA PRO A 126 -6.99 -44.97 7.94
C PRO A 126 -6.52 -45.39 9.33
N PRO A 127 -7.39 -46.02 10.14
CA PRO A 127 -6.98 -46.49 11.45
C PRO A 127 -5.66 -47.25 11.26
N PRO A 128 -4.63 -46.99 12.08
CA PRO A 128 -3.36 -47.68 11.94
C PRO A 128 -3.64 -49.17 11.90
N PHE A 129 -3.32 -49.80 10.76
CA PHE A 129 -3.60 -51.21 10.50
C PHE A 129 -2.81 -52.14 11.44
N ASP A 130 -1.89 -51.57 12.23
CA ASP A 130 -0.98 -52.26 13.14
C ASP A 130 -1.28 -51.95 14.61
N ARG A 131 -2.52 -52.16 15.07
CA ARG A 131 -2.72 -52.61 16.46
C ARG A 131 -2.75 -54.14 16.49
N GLN A 132 -1.62 -54.73 16.14
CA GLN A 132 -1.25 -56.01 16.72
C GLN A 132 -0.99 -55.76 18.21
N PHE A 133 -1.63 -56.58 19.05
CA PHE A 133 -1.38 -56.68 20.48
C PHE A 133 0.12 -56.87 20.76
N SER A 134 0.86 -55.79 21.02
CA SER A 134 2.14 -55.88 21.72
C SER A 134 1.89 -55.61 23.19
N ARG A 135 1.76 -56.72 23.92
CA ARG A 135 1.81 -56.78 25.37
C ARG A 135 3.30 -56.87 25.72
N THR A 136 3.91 -55.76 26.10
CA THR A 136 5.26 -55.74 26.68
C THR A 136 5.39 -54.53 27.59
N ASP A 137 5.25 -54.83 28.88
CA ASP A 137 6.12 -54.43 29.99
C ASP A 137 6.62 -52.99 30.08
N SER A 138 6.14 -52.36 31.16
CA SER A 138 6.79 -51.38 32.01
C SER A 138 8.29 -51.17 31.77
N GLU A 139 8.67 -49.96 31.37
CA GLU A 139 9.97 -49.39 31.72
C GLU A 139 9.82 -47.90 32.05
N GLU A 140 10.45 -47.55 33.17
CA GLU A 140 10.38 -46.29 33.88
C GLU A 140 10.99 -45.14 33.06
N GLN A 141 10.29 -44.01 33.00
CA GLN A 141 10.76 -42.81 32.32
C GLN A 141 11.45 -41.88 33.34
N PRO A 142 12.76 -41.59 33.22
CA PRO A 142 13.47 -40.75 34.18
C PRO A 142 13.15 -39.26 34.02
N LEU A 143 12.89 -38.60 35.17
CA LEU A 143 12.61 -37.16 35.35
C LEU A 143 13.86 -36.28 35.13
N THR A 144 14.37 -36.19 33.91
CA THR A 144 15.36 -35.16 33.54
C THR A 144 15.06 -34.59 32.15
N ALA A 145 13.98 -33.81 32.04
CA ALA A 145 13.70 -33.01 30.86
C ALA A 145 14.51 -31.70 30.93
N SER A 146 15.74 -31.73 30.43
CA SER A 146 16.38 -30.53 29.88
C SER A 146 15.70 -30.22 28.54
N GLY A 147 14.74 -29.29 28.57
CA GLY A 147 14.03 -28.83 27.37
C GLY A 147 15.00 -28.21 26.35
N PRO A 148 14.74 -28.35 25.04
CA PRO A 148 15.48 -27.61 24.03
C PRO A 148 15.20 -26.12 24.21
N ILE A 149 16.26 -25.31 24.17
CA ILE A 149 16.17 -23.86 24.02
C ILE A 149 15.45 -23.60 22.70
N GLU A 150 14.16 -23.26 22.77
CA GLU A 150 13.41 -22.79 21.61
C GLU A 150 13.95 -21.42 21.20
N ASP A 151 14.34 -21.33 19.93
CA ASP A 151 14.76 -20.11 19.26
C ASP A 151 13.72 -18.99 19.46
N ALA A 152 14.14 -17.94 20.16
CA ALA A 152 13.36 -16.75 20.47
C ALA A 152 13.12 -15.83 19.25
N SER A 153 12.82 -16.38 18.07
CA SER A 153 12.58 -15.62 16.85
C SER A 153 11.29 -15.99 16.12
N SER A 154 10.17 -16.11 16.83
CA SER A 154 8.83 -16.02 16.19
C SER A 154 7.71 -15.93 17.24
N SER A 155 7.72 -14.86 18.05
CA SER A 155 6.63 -14.59 18.99
C SER A 155 5.42 -13.88 18.34
N TYR A 156 5.23 -14.07 17.03
CA TYR A 156 3.93 -13.88 16.38
C TYR A 156 3.34 -15.26 16.13
N SER A 157 3.02 -15.89 17.25
CA SER A 157 2.46 -17.22 17.37
C SER A 157 1.35 -17.44 16.35
N ALA A 158 1.51 -18.52 15.59
CA ALA A 158 0.44 -19.17 14.86
C ALA A 158 -0.83 -19.11 15.71
N LEU A 159 -1.89 -18.50 15.14
CA LEU A 159 -3.20 -18.46 15.77
C LEU A 159 -3.52 -19.87 16.29
N PRO A 160 -3.95 -20.04 17.55
CA PRO A 160 -4.38 -21.35 18.03
C PRO A 160 -5.36 -21.89 17.00
N ALA A 161 -5.09 -23.10 16.53
CA ALA A 161 -5.99 -23.83 15.67
C ALA A 161 -7.27 -24.04 16.48
N ILE A 162 -8.16 -23.04 16.47
CA ILE A 162 -9.56 -23.15 16.81
C ILE A 162 -10.00 -24.39 16.05
N GLU A 163 -10.49 -25.41 16.76
CA GLU A 163 -11.22 -26.54 16.19
C GLU A 163 -11.97 -26.03 14.98
N GLN A 164 -11.43 -26.28 13.78
CA GLN A 164 -11.97 -25.74 12.56
C GLN A 164 -13.25 -26.55 12.34
N GLU A 165 -14.37 -26.04 12.87
CA GLU A 165 -15.71 -26.42 12.42
C GLU A 165 -15.62 -26.41 10.89
N GLY A 166 -15.73 -27.59 10.29
CA GLY A 166 -15.52 -27.76 8.86
C GLY A 166 -16.44 -26.81 8.11
N PHE A 167 -15.88 -25.75 7.52
CA PHE A 167 -16.68 -24.78 6.79
C PHE A 167 -16.98 -25.30 5.40
N GLU A 168 -18.25 -25.29 5.00
CA GLU A 168 -18.66 -25.61 3.64
C GLU A 168 -18.11 -24.57 2.64
N ASP A 169 -17.63 -25.06 1.50
CA ASP A 169 -17.12 -24.22 0.42
C ASP A 169 -18.21 -23.31 -0.16
N GLN A 170 -17.89 -22.04 -0.43
CA GLN A 170 -18.87 -21.06 -0.95
C GLN A 170 -18.49 -20.55 -2.36
N PRO A 171 -18.60 -21.38 -3.41
CA PRO A 171 -18.10 -21.06 -4.74
C PRO A 171 -18.85 -19.88 -5.39
N ARG A 172 -20.16 -19.74 -5.15
CA ARG A 172 -20.96 -18.63 -5.71
C ARG A 172 -20.46 -17.27 -5.22
N LEU A 173 -20.20 -17.15 -3.91
CA LEU A 173 -19.67 -15.93 -3.32
C LEU A 173 -18.26 -15.64 -3.83
N ARG A 174 -17.41 -16.67 -3.96
CA ARG A 174 -16.06 -16.52 -4.54
C ARG A 174 -16.11 -15.93 -5.95
N VAL A 175 -17.02 -16.40 -6.80
CA VAL A 175 -17.19 -15.85 -8.16
C VAL A 175 -17.61 -14.37 -8.12
N VAL A 176 -18.52 -13.99 -7.22
CA VAL A 176 -18.94 -12.59 -7.04
C VAL A 176 -17.77 -11.71 -6.59
N LEU A 177 -17.01 -12.14 -5.57
CA LEU A 177 -15.83 -11.41 -5.08
C LEU A 177 -14.74 -11.30 -6.15
N LYS A 178 -14.52 -12.36 -6.94
CA LYS A 178 -13.61 -12.31 -8.09
C LYS A 178 -14.06 -11.29 -9.14
N ARG A 179 -15.34 -11.25 -9.49
CA ARG A 179 -15.90 -10.25 -10.44
C ARG A 179 -15.74 -8.83 -9.94
N ILE A 180 -16.07 -8.57 -8.67
CA ILE A 180 -15.84 -7.26 -8.02
C ILE A 180 -14.35 -6.91 -8.05
N GLY A 181 -13.47 -7.87 -7.75
CA GLY A 181 -12.02 -7.70 -7.80
C GLY A 181 -11.47 -7.33 -9.19
N TRP A 182 -12.03 -7.92 -10.26
CA TRP A 182 -11.69 -7.55 -11.65
C TRP A 182 -12.16 -6.15 -12.01
N PHE A 183 -13.39 -5.79 -11.60
CA PHE A 183 -13.91 -4.44 -11.80
C PHE A 183 -13.06 -3.40 -11.08
N ILE A 184 -12.70 -3.65 -9.81
CA ILE A 184 -11.78 -2.80 -9.04
C ILE A 184 -10.42 -2.71 -9.73
N LEU A 185 -9.87 -3.82 -10.25
CA LEU A 185 -8.60 -3.79 -10.99
C LEU A 185 -8.66 -2.86 -12.21
N ALA A 186 -9.73 -2.93 -13.01
CA ALA A 186 -9.90 -2.06 -14.17
C ALA A 186 -9.97 -0.58 -13.77
N LEU A 187 -10.76 -0.24 -12.74
CA LEU A 187 -10.85 1.12 -12.22
C LEU A 187 -9.51 1.64 -11.67
N ARG A 188 -8.73 0.78 -11.01
CA ARG A 188 -7.39 1.14 -10.51
C ARG A 188 -6.42 1.46 -11.65
N ILE A 189 -6.41 0.65 -12.71
CA ILE A 189 -5.54 0.91 -13.88
C ILE A 189 -5.91 2.25 -14.51
N LEU A 190 -7.20 2.54 -14.65
CA LEU A 190 -7.66 3.84 -15.16
C LEU A 190 -7.22 4.99 -14.25
N ALA A 191 -7.38 4.86 -12.94
CA ALA A 191 -6.92 5.87 -11.97
C ALA A 191 -5.40 6.11 -12.06
N LEU A 192 -4.62 5.03 -12.16
CA LEU A 192 -3.16 5.09 -12.26
C LEU A 192 -2.71 5.79 -13.54
N LEU A 193 -3.27 5.41 -14.69
CA LEU A 193 -2.93 6.03 -15.97
C LEU A 193 -3.29 7.52 -16.00
N ALA A 194 -4.45 7.89 -15.47
CA ALA A 194 -4.85 9.30 -15.36
C ALA A 194 -3.91 10.09 -14.45
N ALA A 195 -3.53 9.53 -13.30
CA ALA A 195 -2.67 10.21 -12.34
C ALA A 195 -1.23 10.39 -12.86
N VAL A 196 -0.62 9.32 -13.39
CA VAL A 196 0.73 9.36 -13.97
C VAL A 196 0.76 10.24 -15.22
N GLY A 197 -0.24 10.12 -16.10
CA GLY A 197 -0.37 10.96 -17.28
C GLY A 197 -0.45 12.46 -16.93
N SER A 198 -1.26 12.81 -15.92
CA SER A 198 -1.38 14.19 -15.44
C SER A 198 -0.09 14.75 -14.81
N GLY A 199 0.73 13.90 -14.19
CA GLY A 199 2.04 14.27 -13.66
C GLY A 199 3.05 14.53 -14.79
N ALA A 200 3.10 13.63 -15.78
CA ALA A 200 4.04 13.72 -16.89
C ALA A 200 3.83 15.00 -17.72
N ILE A 201 2.57 15.35 -17.99
CA ILE A 201 2.22 16.55 -18.77
C ILE A 201 2.12 17.82 -17.91
N TYR A 202 2.42 17.77 -16.61
CA TYR A 202 2.17 18.89 -15.69
C TYR A 202 2.82 20.20 -16.17
N TYR A 203 4.07 20.13 -16.63
CA TYR A 203 4.80 21.30 -17.12
C TYR A 203 4.11 21.99 -18.32
N ASN A 204 3.39 21.24 -19.15
CA ASN A 204 2.62 21.81 -20.27
C ASN A 204 1.44 22.68 -19.77
N GLY A 205 0.93 22.40 -18.56
CA GLY A 205 -0.08 23.24 -17.91
C GLY A 205 0.45 24.62 -17.49
N LEU A 206 1.76 24.76 -17.29
CA LEU A 206 2.39 26.06 -17.01
C LEU A 206 2.35 26.98 -18.23
N GLN A 207 2.28 26.41 -19.44
CA GLN A 207 2.32 27.13 -20.70
C GLN A 207 0.94 27.32 -21.35
N SER A 208 -0.03 26.47 -20.99
CA SER A 208 -1.35 26.44 -21.63
C SER A 208 -2.48 26.26 -20.62
N ILE A 209 -3.49 27.14 -20.68
CA ILE A 209 -4.71 27.07 -19.86
C ILE A 209 -5.52 25.79 -20.09
N ILE A 210 -5.61 25.32 -21.35
CA ILE A 210 -6.33 24.09 -21.70
C ILE A 210 -5.67 22.89 -21.01
N MET A 211 -4.34 22.75 -21.13
CA MET A 211 -3.58 21.69 -20.47
C MET A 211 -3.70 21.78 -18.94
N ALA A 212 -3.66 22.98 -18.36
CA ALA A 212 -3.85 23.19 -16.92
C ALA A 212 -5.20 22.64 -16.45
N PHE A 213 -6.28 22.86 -17.21
CA PHE A 213 -7.60 22.32 -16.92
C PHE A 213 -7.66 20.80 -17.07
N VAL A 214 -7.05 20.23 -18.09
CA VAL A 214 -6.96 18.76 -18.28
C VAL A 214 -6.22 18.11 -17.11
N ILE A 215 -5.10 18.68 -16.68
CA ILE A 215 -4.33 18.23 -15.51
C ILE A 215 -5.19 18.28 -14.25
N TYR A 216 -5.92 19.39 -14.03
CA TYR A 216 -6.83 19.53 -12.89
C TYR A 216 -7.89 18.42 -12.87
N GLN A 217 -8.60 18.22 -13.99
CA GLN A 217 -9.68 17.24 -14.09
C GLN A 217 -9.18 15.80 -13.92
N THR A 218 -8.07 15.44 -14.57
CA THR A 218 -7.48 14.10 -14.49
C THR A 218 -6.96 13.78 -13.09
N ARG A 219 -6.34 14.73 -12.42
CA ARG A 219 -5.93 14.61 -11.00
C ARG A 219 -7.14 14.37 -10.11
N TYR A 220 -8.19 15.19 -10.25
CA TYR A 220 -9.39 15.07 -9.43
C TYR A 220 -10.10 13.73 -9.64
N ALA A 221 -10.30 13.34 -10.90
CA ALA A 221 -10.92 12.06 -11.26
C ALA A 221 -10.15 10.87 -10.69
N SER A 222 -8.81 10.87 -10.82
CA SER A 222 -7.98 9.77 -10.27
C SER A 222 -8.06 9.67 -8.75
N ALA A 223 -8.06 10.80 -8.03
CA ALA A 223 -8.14 10.81 -6.58
C ALA A 223 -9.53 10.38 -6.05
N VAL A 224 -10.61 10.85 -6.67
CA VAL A 224 -11.99 10.42 -6.34
C VAL A 224 -12.16 8.93 -6.58
N LEU A 225 -11.68 8.43 -7.74
CA LEU A 225 -11.78 7.02 -8.08
C LEU A 225 -11.00 6.15 -7.09
N THR A 226 -9.80 6.60 -6.68
CA THR A 226 -9.00 5.90 -5.67
C THR A 226 -9.70 5.84 -4.32
N LEU A 227 -10.30 6.96 -3.88
CA LEU A 227 -11.02 7.02 -2.60
C LEU A 227 -12.22 6.07 -2.61
N LEU A 228 -12.99 6.07 -3.70
CA LEU A 228 -14.14 5.18 -3.87
C LEU A 228 -13.71 3.71 -3.78
N ILE A 229 -12.59 3.35 -4.42
CA ILE A 229 -12.04 1.99 -4.35
C ILE A 229 -11.61 1.64 -2.91
N GLN A 230 -10.93 2.55 -2.21
CA GLN A 230 -10.53 2.36 -0.81
C GLN A 230 -11.75 2.14 0.11
N VAL A 231 -12.81 2.95 -0.05
CA VAL A 231 -14.06 2.82 0.71
C VAL A 231 -14.77 1.51 0.41
N ILE A 232 -14.88 1.10 -0.86
CA ILE A 232 -15.48 -0.20 -1.24
C ILE A 232 -14.68 -1.35 -0.61
N CYS A 233 -13.35 -1.33 -0.70
CA CYS A 233 -12.51 -2.37 -0.12
C CYS A 233 -12.64 -2.43 1.42
N LEU A 234 -12.67 -1.28 2.09
CA LEU A 234 -12.92 -1.22 3.53
C LEU A 234 -14.30 -1.77 3.89
N GLY A 235 -15.34 -1.38 3.14
CA GLY A 235 -16.70 -1.86 3.32
C GLY A 235 -16.81 -3.38 3.15
N LEU A 236 -16.13 -3.96 2.16
CA LEU A 236 -16.10 -5.42 1.95
C LEU A 236 -15.39 -6.16 3.10
N LEU A 237 -14.31 -5.61 3.64
CA LEU A 237 -13.61 -6.18 4.80
C LEU A 237 -14.46 -6.11 6.07
N LEU A 238 -15.08 -4.96 6.34
CA LEU A 238 -16.00 -4.79 7.47
C LEU A 238 -17.22 -5.69 7.35
N TRP A 239 -17.79 -5.81 6.14
CA TRP A 239 -18.85 -6.76 5.85
C TRP A 239 -18.43 -8.19 6.16
N SER A 240 -17.22 -8.61 5.75
CA SER A 240 -16.71 -9.95 6.07
C SER A 240 -16.52 -10.15 7.57
N LEU A 241 -16.00 -9.15 8.29
CA LEU A 241 -15.83 -9.20 9.74
C LEU A 241 -17.15 -9.34 10.50
N ILE A 242 -18.19 -8.63 10.06
CA ILE A 242 -19.50 -8.60 10.72
C ILE A 242 -20.32 -9.85 10.34
N MET A 243 -20.53 -10.08 9.04
CA MET A 243 -21.43 -11.12 8.56
C MET A 243 -20.78 -12.51 8.58
N ARG A 244 -19.45 -12.60 8.59
CA ARG A 244 -18.70 -13.85 8.49
C ARG A 244 -17.68 -13.96 9.61
N SER A 245 -18.06 -13.53 10.81
CA SER A 245 -17.21 -13.45 12.00
C SER A 245 -16.58 -14.79 12.40
N LYS A 246 -17.27 -15.92 12.15
CA LYS A 246 -16.74 -17.27 12.41
C LYS A 246 -15.66 -17.72 11.41
N ARG A 247 -15.73 -17.26 10.15
CA ARG A 247 -14.80 -17.66 9.08
C ARG A 247 -13.62 -16.70 8.92
N THR A 248 -13.80 -15.45 9.33
CA THR A 248 -12.83 -14.38 9.06
C THR A 248 -11.87 -14.25 10.25
N PRO A 249 -10.57 -14.52 10.09
CA PRO A 249 -9.62 -14.31 11.17
C PRO A 249 -9.47 -12.80 11.43
N ARG A 250 -9.79 -12.39 12.66
CA ARG A 250 -9.90 -10.96 13.02
C ARG A 250 -8.59 -10.19 12.93
N GLY A 251 -7.48 -10.80 13.35
CA GLY A 251 -6.15 -10.16 13.33
C GLY A 251 -5.72 -9.70 11.93
N PRO A 252 -5.59 -10.60 10.95
CA PRO A 252 -5.26 -10.24 9.58
C PRO A 252 -6.25 -9.27 8.93
N ALA A 253 -7.53 -9.37 9.27
CA ALA A 253 -8.56 -8.45 8.78
C ALA A 253 -8.36 -7.01 9.32
N TYR A 254 -8.18 -6.84 10.64
CA TYR A 254 -7.92 -5.54 11.24
C TYR A 254 -6.62 -4.92 10.71
N PHE A 255 -5.61 -5.74 10.43
CA PHE A 255 -4.36 -5.28 9.83
C PHE A 255 -4.58 -4.65 8.44
N VAL A 256 -5.33 -5.31 7.54
CA VAL A 256 -5.67 -4.71 6.22
C VAL A 256 -6.55 -3.48 6.38
N CYS A 257 -7.57 -3.53 7.24
CA CYS A 257 -8.43 -2.36 7.51
C CYS A 257 -7.60 -1.16 7.98
N GLY A 258 -6.66 -1.37 8.90
CA GLY A 258 -5.74 -0.32 9.35
C GLY A 258 -4.92 0.27 8.22
N MET A 259 -4.32 -0.57 7.35
CA MET A 259 -3.58 -0.09 6.19
C MET A 259 -4.46 0.73 5.22
N ILE A 260 -5.71 0.30 4.97
CA ILE A 260 -6.64 1.06 4.12
C ILE A 260 -6.99 2.41 4.75
N ILE A 261 -7.28 2.45 6.06
CA ILE A 261 -7.61 3.70 6.75
C ILE A 261 -6.42 4.67 6.69
N ILE A 262 -5.20 4.18 6.89
CA ILE A 262 -3.99 5.02 6.82
C ILE A 262 -3.75 5.52 5.38
N ILE A 263 -3.89 4.66 4.35
CA ILE A 263 -3.66 5.06 2.95
C ILE A 263 -4.80 5.90 2.36
N MET A 264 -5.96 6.00 3.04
CA MET A 264 -6.99 6.99 2.71
C MET A 264 -6.54 8.42 3.04
N ILE A 265 -5.66 8.62 4.02
CA ILE A 265 -5.20 9.96 4.43
C ILE A 265 -4.54 10.72 3.26
N PRO A 266 -3.57 10.14 2.50
CA PRO A 266 -3.01 10.81 1.32
C PRO A 266 -4.06 11.11 0.25
N THR A 267 -5.03 10.22 0.03
CA THR A 267 -6.10 10.44 -0.95
C THR A 267 -6.97 11.63 -0.59
N ILE A 268 -7.38 11.73 0.68
CA ILE A 268 -8.19 12.83 1.20
C ILE A 268 -7.38 14.14 1.16
N TYR A 269 -6.12 14.10 1.59
CA TYR A 269 -5.22 15.25 1.51
C TYR A 269 -5.09 15.76 0.08
N ARG A 270 -4.87 14.88 -0.90
CA ARG A 270 -4.78 15.25 -2.32
C ARG A 270 -6.07 15.93 -2.79
N LEU A 271 -7.24 15.38 -2.48
CA LEU A 271 -8.52 16.02 -2.83
C LEU A 271 -8.65 17.42 -2.22
N ALA A 272 -8.24 17.59 -0.96
CA ALA A 272 -8.30 18.88 -0.28
C ALA A 272 -7.38 19.93 -0.93
N VAL A 273 -6.15 19.54 -1.31
CA VAL A 273 -5.18 20.50 -1.88
C VAL A 273 -5.36 20.76 -3.37
N MET A 274 -6.09 19.90 -4.10
CA MET A 274 -6.33 20.05 -5.54
C MET A 274 -7.11 21.30 -5.93
N ASN A 275 -7.88 21.89 -5.01
CA ASN A 275 -8.60 23.15 -5.27
C ASN A 275 -7.66 24.38 -5.30
N ASN A 276 -6.38 24.22 -4.98
CA ASN A 276 -5.44 25.32 -4.97
C ASN A 276 -4.82 25.57 -6.35
N TRP A 277 -4.77 26.85 -6.74
CA TRP A 277 -4.18 27.33 -7.98
C TRP A 277 -3.04 28.31 -7.66
N THR A 278 -2.09 28.43 -8.58
CA THR A 278 -0.97 29.38 -8.47
C THR A 278 -0.67 30.03 -9.82
N ILE A 279 -0.05 31.21 -9.76
CA ILE A 279 0.43 31.98 -10.91
C ILE A 279 1.89 31.67 -11.26
N SER A 280 2.63 31.06 -10.33
CA SER A 280 4.05 30.74 -10.50
C SER A 280 4.46 29.56 -9.63
N LEU A 281 5.40 28.76 -10.13
CA LEU A 281 5.99 27.61 -9.44
C LEU A 281 6.71 28.02 -8.15
N THR A 282 7.28 29.22 -8.11
CA THR A 282 8.07 29.74 -6.98
C THR A 282 7.27 30.68 -6.08
N SER A 283 5.99 30.91 -6.38
CA SER A 283 5.12 31.73 -5.54
C SER A 283 5.03 31.14 -4.13
N THR A 284 5.13 31.97 -3.09
CA THR A 284 4.92 31.57 -1.69
C THR A 284 3.58 32.05 -1.14
N LEU A 285 2.73 32.62 -2.01
CA LEU A 285 1.40 33.09 -1.64
C LEU A 285 0.50 31.94 -1.16
N PRO A 286 -0.53 32.22 -0.35
CA PRO A 286 -1.51 31.22 0.05
C PRO A 286 -2.07 30.46 -1.15
N GLY A 287 -2.19 29.13 -1.04
CA GLY A 287 -2.59 28.24 -2.13
C GLY A 287 -1.46 27.72 -3.02
N SER A 288 -0.28 28.33 -3.02
CA SER A 288 0.87 27.81 -3.81
C SER A 288 1.40 26.45 -3.36
N LEU A 289 1.06 26.03 -2.14
CA LEU A 289 1.62 24.87 -1.42
C LEU A 289 3.14 24.96 -1.16
N ASN A 290 3.74 26.13 -1.33
CA ASN A 290 5.18 26.36 -1.11
C ASN A 290 5.54 26.87 0.29
N GLY A 291 4.55 27.32 1.07
CA GLY A 291 4.77 27.80 2.43
C GLY A 291 5.17 26.69 3.41
N PRO A 292 5.91 26.99 4.49
CA PRO A 292 6.39 25.98 5.45
C PRO A 292 5.26 25.11 6.03
N ALA A 293 4.11 25.72 6.36
CA ALA A 293 2.95 24.99 6.86
C ALA A 293 2.40 23.99 5.83
N ALA A 294 2.31 24.39 4.55
CA ALA A 294 1.87 23.50 3.48
C ALA A 294 2.83 22.32 3.28
N LYS A 295 4.14 22.54 3.46
CA LYS A 295 5.14 21.46 3.42
C LYS A 295 4.98 20.51 4.60
N ALA A 296 4.78 21.03 5.81
CA ALA A 296 4.52 20.20 6.97
C ALA A 296 3.28 19.30 6.76
N LEU A 297 2.19 19.87 6.20
CA LEU A 297 0.99 19.12 5.85
C LEU A 297 1.26 18.06 4.77
N PHE A 298 2.04 18.38 3.74
CA PHE A 298 2.43 17.42 2.71
C PHE A 298 3.18 16.22 3.29
N TYR A 299 4.21 16.44 4.10
CA TYR A 299 4.95 15.34 4.72
C TYR A 299 4.09 14.54 5.70
N THR A 300 3.25 15.22 6.49
CA THR A 300 2.44 14.56 7.54
C THR A 300 1.28 13.77 6.99
N PHE A 301 0.56 14.31 5.99
CA PHE A 301 -0.67 13.71 5.49
C PHE A 301 -0.53 12.99 4.15
N HIS A 302 0.53 13.27 3.38
CA HIS A 302 0.79 12.55 2.13
C HIS A 302 1.91 11.52 2.28
N ILE A 303 3.07 11.91 2.79
CA ILE A 303 4.27 11.05 2.75
C ILE A 303 4.31 10.08 3.94
N ALA A 304 4.10 10.55 5.16
CA ALA A 304 4.18 9.71 6.35
C ALA A 304 3.19 8.53 6.32
N PRO A 305 1.90 8.70 5.96
CA PRO A 305 0.97 7.58 5.92
C PRO A 305 1.33 6.56 4.84
N GLU A 306 1.84 7.02 3.70
CA GLU A 306 2.35 6.15 2.64
C GLU A 306 3.53 5.31 3.16
N TRP A 307 4.52 5.96 3.78
CA TRP A 307 5.68 5.27 4.38
C TRP A 307 5.29 4.26 5.46
N VAL A 308 4.33 4.61 6.33
CA VAL A 308 3.82 3.70 7.38
C VAL A 308 3.22 2.45 6.75
N VAL A 309 2.36 2.59 5.74
CA VAL A 309 1.75 1.43 5.07
C VAL A 309 2.79 0.60 4.34
N SER A 310 3.73 1.23 3.64
CA SER A 310 4.86 0.52 2.99
C SER A 310 5.70 -0.27 4.00
N THR A 311 5.94 0.31 5.18
CA THR A 311 6.66 -0.35 6.27
C THR A 311 5.84 -1.52 6.83
N MET A 312 4.53 -1.36 7.04
CA MET A 312 3.65 -2.43 7.49
C MET A 312 3.65 -3.63 6.54
N LEU A 313 3.59 -3.39 5.22
CA LEU A 313 3.66 -4.44 4.19
C LEU A 313 4.98 -5.22 4.23
N VAL A 314 6.08 -4.54 4.52
CA VAL A 314 7.43 -5.12 4.57
C VAL A 314 7.80 -5.64 5.97
N ALA A 315 7.05 -5.30 7.02
CA ALA A 315 7.29 -5.73 8.39
C ALA A 315 6.66 -7.10 8.69
N VAL A 316 5.54 -7.47 8.07
CA VAL A 316 4.82 -8.72 8.38
C VAL A 316 4.90 -9.75 7.25
N ASN A 317 5.20 -11.01 7.55
CA ASN A 317 5.25 -12.07 6.53
C ASN A 317 3.85 -12.34 5.99
N ILE A 318 3.45 -11.60 4.95
CA ILE A 318 2.10 -11.66 4.34
C ILE A 318 1.79 -13.08 3.85
N LYS A 319 2.79 -13.82 3.36
CA LYS A 319 2.58 -15.19 2.90
C LYS A 319 2.12 -16.11 4.04
N GLU A 320 2.72 -15.96 5.21
CA GLU A 320 2.38 -16.73 6.40
C GLU A 320 1.08 -16.22 7.06
N MET A 321 0.97 -14.90 7.26
CA MET A 321 -0.21 -14.30 7.90
C MET A 321 -1.53 -14.59 7.15
N TYR A 322 -1.48 -14.71 5.82
CA TYR A 322 -2.65 -14.98 4.99
C TYR A 322 -2.67 -16.40 4.39
N ASN A 323 -1.79 -17.30 4.85
CA ASN A 323 -1.68 -18.68 4.37
C ASN A 323 -1.63 -18.82 2.84
N LEU A 324 -0.86 -17.97 2.16
CA LEU A 324 -0.71 -17.98 0.69
C LEU A 324 0.18 -19.13 0.17
N ALA A 325 0.34 -20.20 0.95
CA ALA A 325 1.29 -21.29 0.73
C ALA A 325 1.00 -22.14 -0.52
N GLY A 326 -0.23 -22.14 -1.04
CA GLY A 326 -0.60 -22.83 -2.29
C GLY A 326 0.03 -22.23 -3.56
N GLY A 327 0.70 -21.08 -3.45
CA GLY A 327 1.19 -20.33 -4.60
C GLY A 327 0.06 -19.78 -5.46
N TRP A 328 0.38 -18.91 -6.41
CA TRP A 328 -0.58 -18.35 -7.36
C TRP A 328 -1.15 -19.40 -8.35
N LYS A 329 -0.88 -20.69 -8.15
CA LYS A 329 -1.20 -21.75 -9.11
C LYS A 329 -2.64 -22.28 -9.03
N SER A 330 -3.48 -21.79 -8.12
CA SER A 330 -4.87 -22.26 -7.97
C SER A 330 -5.93 -21.16 -7.83
N HIS A 331 -5.69 -19.95 -8.34
CA HIS A 331 -6.67 -18.84 -8.27
C HIS A 331 -6.97 -18.19 -9.61
#